data_AF-A0A2V5SPI1-F1
#
_entry.id   AF-A0A2V5SPI1-F1
#
_cell.length_a   1.000
_cell.length_b   1.000
_cell.length_c   1.000
_cell.angle_alpha   90.00
_cell.angle_beta   90.00
_cell.angle_gamma   90.00
#
_symmetry.space_group_name_H-M   'P 1'
#
loop_
_entity.id
_entity.type
_entity.pdbx_description
1 polymer ?
#
loop_
_entity_poly.entity_id
_entity_poly.type
_entity_poly.pdbx_seq_one_letter_code
_entity_poly.pdbx_strand_id
1 'polypeptide(L)'
;MSATTTPNGERATAIAEPSREKLTKKAITADHPTWCPGCGDFAVLAAFYKVLEKRNLEHEKIVTLAGIGCSSRFPYFVNGHGAHYIHGRAVPLASGI
;
A
#
# COMPACT_ATOMS: atom_id res chain seq x y z
N MET A 1 34.30 40.97 3.79
CA MET A 1 33.13 40.86 2.89
C MET A 1 33.27 39.53 2.17
N SER A 2 32.48 38.48 2.33
CA SER A 2 31.33 38.16 3.16
C SER A 2 31.43 36.66 3.43
N ALA A 3 31.16 36.23 4.66
CA ALA A 3 30.99 34.83 4.98
C ALA A 3 29.66 34.33 4.41
N THR A 4 29.63 33.07 3.95
CA THR A 4 28.50 32.19 4.24
C THR A 4 28.95 30.74 4.31
N THR A 5 29.18 30.34 5.55
CA THR A 5 29.12 29.00 6.12
C THR A 5 27.94 28.19 5.59
N THR A 6 28.12 26.89 5.36
CA THR A 6 27.10 25.91 5.77
C THR A 6 27.80 24.84 6.60
N PRO A 7 27.57 24.81 7.92
CA PRO A 7 27.95 23.70 8.77
C PRO A 7 26.72 22.81 8.90
N ASN A 8 26.70 21.63 8.28
CA ASN A 8 26.00 20.48 8.83
C ASN A 8 26.21 19.24 7.97
N GLY A 9 26.99 18.32 8.51
CA GLY A 9 26.90 16.91 8.15
C GLY A 9 25.58 16.35 8.66
N GLU A 10 24.48 16.64 7.97
CA GLU A 10 23.25 15.88 8.12
C GLU A 10 23.44 14.53 7.42
N ARG A 11 24.12 13.60 8.12
CA ARG A 11 23.71 12.21 8.04
C ARG A 11 22.26 12.21 8.51
N ALA A 12 21.32 12.11 7.57
CA ALA A 12 19.97 11.69 7.87
C ALA A 12 20.11 10.46 8.77
N THR A 13 19.82 10.63 10.05
CA THR A 13 19.80 9.54 11.01
C THR A 13 18.71 8.62 10.52
N ALA A 14 19.11 7.51 9.91
CA ALA A 14 18.24 6.39 9.66
C ALA A 14 17.67 6.02 11.04
N ILE A 15 16.43 6.45 11.28
CA ILE A 15 15.64 5.98 12.40
C ILE A 15 15.58 4.49 12.18
N ALA A 16 16.30 3.73 13.00
CA ALA A 16 16.34 2.28 12.88
C ALA A 16 14.90 1.78 12.93
N GLU A 17 14.43 1.22 11.81
CA GLU A 17 13.08 0.69 11.72
C GLU A 17 12.94 -0.38 12.80
N PRO A 18 11.98 -0.25 13.73
CA PRO A 18 11.81 -1.22 14.79
C PRO A 18 11.60 -2.59 14.14
N SER A 19 12.33 -3.60 14.60
CA SER A 19 12.27 -4.96 14.05
C SER A 19 10.86 -5.51 14.22
N ARG A 20 10.04 -5.31 13.19
CA ARG A 20 8.63 -5.61 13.22
C ARG A 20 8.38 -7.09 12.98
N GLU A 21 7.34 -7.57 13.62
CA GLU A 21 6.87 -8.93 13.44
C GLU A 21 6.54 -9.19 11.97
N LYS A 22 6.83 -10.41 11.51
CA LYS A 22 6.61 -10.80 10.11
C LYS A 22 5.17 -10.55 9.69
N LEU A 23 5.01 -10.01 8.49
CA LEU A 23 3.70 -9.73 7.93
C LEU A 23 2.95 -11.05 7.68
N THR A 24 1.78 -11.19 8.31
CA THR A 24 0.89 -12.35 8.11
C THR A 24 -0.35 -11.94 7.32
N LYS A 25 -0.97 -12.89 6.63
CA LYS A 25 -2.23 -12.69 5.89
C LYS A 25 -3.31 -12.05 6.75
N LYS A 26 -3.38 -12.44 8.03
CA LYS A 26 -4.34 -11.89 8.99
C LYS A 26 -4.08 -10.40 9.24
N ALA A 27 -2.81 -9.99 9.32
CA ALA A 27 -2.44 -8.59 9.54
C ALA A 27 -2.70 -7.68 8.32
N ILE A 28 -2.72 -8.24 7.10
CA ILE A 28 -2.95 -7.49 5.85
C ILE A 28 -4.38 -7.55 5.32
N THR A 29 -5.26 -8.33 5.95
CA THR A 29 -6.67 -8.41 5.56
C THR A 29 -7.50 -7.45 6.42
N ALA A 30 -8.32 -6.60 5.81
CA ALA A 30 -9.18 -5.63 6.49
C ALA A 30 -10.64 -6.10 6.58
N ASP A 31 -11.32 -6.24 5.44
CA ASP A 31 -12.74 -6.61 5.35
C ASP A 31 -12.96 -7.82 4.43
N HIS A 32 -14.15 -8.41 4.49
CA HIS A 32 -14.58 -9.54 3.68
C HIS A 32 -14.95 -9.11 2.25
N PRO A 33 -14.45 -9.78 1.20
CA PRO A 33 -14.82 -9.44 -0.16
C PRO A 33 -16.29 -9.77 -0.47
N THR A 34 -16.98 -8.81 -1.09
CA THR A 34 -18.40 -8.90 -1.46
C THR A 34 -18.63 -9.36 -2.90
N TRP A 35 -17.63 -9.97 -3.52
CA TRP A 35 -17.71 -10.47 -4.90
C TRP A 35 -18.53 -11.76 -5.00
N CYS A 36 -19.13 -11.99 -6.17
CA CYS A 36 -19.90 -13.20 -6.44
C CYS A 36 -19.02 -14.47 -6.30
N PRO A 37 -19.59 -15.60 -5.83
CA PRO A 37 -18.89 -16.88 -5.81
C PRO A 37 -18.31 -17.23 -7.18
N GLY A 38 -17.02 -17.57 -7.24
CA GLY A 38 -16.31 -17.86 -8.48
C GLY A 38 -15.72 -16.64 -9.21
N CYS A 39 -15.85 -15.43 -8.66
CA CYS A 39 -15.21 -14.24 -9.24
C CYS A 39 -13.67 -14.36 -9.27
N GLY A 40 -13.06 -13.98 -10.40
CA GLY A 40 -11.61 -14.01 -10.57
C GLY A 40 -10.85 -13.04 -9.66
N ASP A 41 -11.49 -11.97 -9.18
CA ASP A 41 -10.87 -10.98 -8.30
C ASP A 41 -10.40 -11.60 -6.97
N PHE A 42 -11.02 -12.69 -6.51
CA PHE A 42 -10.55 -13.46 -5.35
C PHE A 42 -9.13 -14.03 -5.57
N ALA A 43 -8.84 -14.49 -6.79
CA ALA A 43 -7.51 -15.01 -7.12
C ALA A 43 -6.47 -13.89 -7.16
N VAL A 44 -6.84 -12.72 -7.67
CA VAL A 44 -5.97 -11.52 -7.69
C VAL A 44 -5.66 -11.06 -6.27
N LEU A 45 -6.66 -10.96 -5.39
CA LEU A 45 -6.47 -10.57 -3.98
C LEU A 45 -5.59 -11.59 -3.23
N ALA A 46 -5.82 -12.88 -3.43
CA ALA A 46 -4.99 -13.92 -2.83
C ALA A 46 -3.53 -13.89 -3.32
N ALA A 47 -3.31 -13.61 -4.60
CA ALA A 47 -1.97 -13.43 -5.16
C ALA A 47 -1.27 -12.20 -4.58
N PHE A 48 -2.00 -11.09 -4.44
CA PHE A 48 -1.48 -9.87 -3.85
C PHE A 48 -1.01 -10.10 -2.41
N TYR A 49 -1.84 -10.72 -1.56
CA TYR A 49 -1.44 -11.06 -0.18
C TYR A 49 -0.19 -11.93 -0.12
N LYS A 50 -0.09 -12.95 -0.98
CA LYS A 50 1.11 -13.81 -1.04
C LYS A 50 2.36 -13.02 -1.40
N VAL A 51 2.25 -12.01 -2.28
CA VAL A 51 3.39 -11.16 -2.64
C VAL A 51 3.82 -10.31 -1.44
N LEU A 52 2.87 -9.71 -0.72
CA LEU A 52 3.16 -8.90 0.46
C LEU A 52 3.83 -9.72 1.57
N GLU A 53 3.31 -10.92 1.87
CA GLU A 53 3.91 -11.83 2.84
C GLU A 53 5.31 -12.29 2.40
N LYS A 54 5.47 -12.72 1.14
CA LYS A 54 6.75 -13.23 0.61
C LYS A 54 7.84 -12.17 0.62
N ARG A 55 7.47 -10.92 0.35
CA ARG A 55 8.41 -9.78 0.33
C ARG A 55 8.53 -9.10 1.69
N ASN A 56 7.71 -9.49 2.67
CA ASN A 56 7.62 -8.86 3.99
C ASN A 56 7.53 -7.34 3.88
N LEU A 57 6.69 -6.85 2.97
CA LEU A 57 6.49 -5.42 2.76
C LEU A 57 5.62 -4.84 3.86
N GLU A 58 6.05 -3.73 4.45
CA GLU A 58 5.28 -3.04 5.47
C GLU A 58 3.99 -2.48 4.88
N HIS A 59 2.85 -2.79 5.49
CA HIS A 59 1.57 -2.36 4.96
C HIS A 59 1.38 -0.84 4.99
N GLU A 60 2.12 -0.12 5.85
CA GLU A 60 2.09 1.35 5.92
C GLU A 60 2.86 1.99 4.77
N LYS A 61 3.70 1.22 4.09
CA LYS A 61 4.43 1.67 2.90
C LYS A 61 3.74 1.27 1.60
N ILE A 62 2.52 0.74 1.69
CA ILE A 62 1.75 0.30 0.53
C ILE A 62 0.49 1.15 0.42
N VAL A 63 0.28 1.71 -0.77
CA VAL A 63 -0.94 2.42 -1.14
C VAL A 63 -1.67 1.60 -2.20
N THR A 64 -2.92 1.23 -1.93
CA THR A 64 -3.80 0.55 -2.87
C THR A 64 -4.82 1.53 -3.46
N LEU A 65 -4.81 1.68 -4.79
CA LEU A 65 -5.66 2.64 -5.48
C LEU A 65 -6.56 1.95 -6.48
N ALA A 66 -7.82 2.34 -6.51
CA ALA A 66 -8.79 1.79 -7.44
C ALA A 66 -9.79 2.83 -7.96
N GLY A 67 -10.43 2.51 -9.09
CA GLY A 67 -11.42 3.35 -9.76
C GLY A 67 -12.83 3.00 -9.33
N ILE A 68 -13.75 2.73 -10.27
CA ILE A 68 -15.11 2.24 -9.96
C ILE A 68 -15.35 0.93 -10.72
N GLY A 69 -15.86 -0.07 -10.01
CA GLY A 69 -16.19 -1.40 -10.52
C GLY A 69 -16.12 -2.46 -9.41
N CYS A 70 -16.49 -3.71 -9.70
CA CYS A 70 -16.35 -4.82 -8.76
C CYS A 70 -14.89 -4.94 -8.29
N SER A 71 -13.95 -5.00 -9.24
CA SER A 71 -12.52 -5.02 -8.97
C SER A 71 -12.04 -3.81 -8.16
N SER A 72 -12.75 -2.67 -8.24
CA SER A 72 -12.31 -1.45 -7.55
C SER A 72 -12.64 -1.41 -6.07
N ARG A 73 -13.34 -2.42 -5.53
CA ARG A 73 -13.44 -2.59 -4.08
C ARG A 73 -12.15 -3.10 -3.42
N PHE A 74 -11.14 -3.43 -4.22
CA PHE A 74 -9.86 -3.97 -3.76
C PHE A 74 -9.23 -3.24 -2.56
N PRO A 75 -9.16 -1.89 -2.53
CA PRO A 75 -8.55 -1.17 -1.41
C PRO A 75 -9.25 -1.38 -0.07
N TYR A 76 -10.53 -1.74 -0.05
CA TYR A 76 -11.26 -1.99 1.20
C TYR A 76 -10.87 -3.31 1.87
N PHE A 77 -10.35 -4.27 1.10
CA PHE A 77 -10.02 -5.59 1.61
C PHE A 77 -8.59 -5.65 2.14
N VAL A 78 -7.73 -4.71 1.74
CA VAL A 78 -6.33 -4.64 2.13
C VAL A 78 -6.18 -3.70 3.33
N ASN A 79 -5.59 -4.21 4.42
CA ASN A 79 -5.19 -3.38 5.55
C ASN A 79 -3.91 -2.62 5.18
N GLY A 80 -4.02 -1.32 4.91
CA GLY A 80 -2.95 -0.43 4.50
C GLY A 80 -3.51 0.93 4.10
N HIS A 81 -2.70 1.78 3.45
CA HIS A 81 -3.23 3.00 2.85
C HIS A 81 -3.98 2.66 1.55
N GLY A 82 -5.08 3.35 1.29
CA GLY A 82 -5.79 3.16 0.04
C GLY A 82 -6.82 4.22 -0.27
N ALA A 83 -7.15 4.35 -1.54
CA ALA A 83 -8.22 5.22 -2.01
C ALA A 83 -9.06 4.54 -3.09
N HIS A 84 -10.37 4.70 -2.96
CA HIS A 84 -11.36 4.33 -3.96
C HIS A 84 -11.83 5.63 -4.64
N TYR A 85 -11.48 5.79 -5.91
CA TYR A 85 -11.58 7.05 -6.63
C TYR A 85 -12.60 6.99 -7.77
N ILE A 86 -12.74 8.10 -8.52
CA ILE A 86 -13.72 8.18 -9.59
C ILE A 86 -13.38 7.27 -10.77
N HIS A 87 -14.42 6.86 -11.49
CA HIS A 87 -14.31 5.90 -12.59
C HIS A 87 -13.27 6.33 -13.62
N GLY A 88 -12.35 5.42 -13.96
CA GLY A 88 -11.30 5.67 -14.97
C GLY A 88 -10.23 6.71 -14.58
N ARG A 89 -10.12 7.09 -13.29
CA ARG A 89 -9.13 8.09 -12.82
C ARG A 89 -8.19 7.60 -11.72
N ALA A 90 -8.18 6.30 -11.43
CA ALA A 90 -7.27 5.72 -10.44
C ALA A 90 -5.79 5.96 -10.79
N VAL A 91 -5.40 5.76 -12.05
CA VAL A 91 -3.99 5.93 -12.50
C VAL A 91 -3.53 7.39 -12.44
N PRO A 92 -4.28 8.39 -12.95
CA PRO A 92 -3.93 9.80 -12.77
C PRO A 92 -3.73 10.21 -11.30
N LEU A 93 -4.59 9.74 -10.39
CA LEU A 93 -4.40 9.98 -8.95
C LEU A 93 -3.14 9.30 -8.45
N ALA A 94 -2.92 8.03 -8.83
CA ALA A 94 -1.73 7.27 -8.44
C ALA A 94 -0.42 7.91 -8.90
N SER A 95 -0.41 8.59 -10.05
CA SER A 95 0.78 9.30 -10.52
C SER A 95 1.12 10.56 -9.72
N GLY A 96 0.14 11.13 -9.00
CA GLY A 96 0.35 12.31 -8.16
C GLY A 96 0.72 11.98 -6.72
N ILE A 97 0.55 10.73 -6.30
CA ILE A 97 0.95 10.19 -4.99
C ILE A 97 2.40 9.73 -5.09
#